data_AF-A0A924DGK2-F1
#
_entry.id   AF-A0A924DGK2-F1
#
_cell.length_a   1.000
_cell.length_b   1.000
_cell.length_c   1.000
_cell.angle_alpha   90.00
_cell.angle_beta   90.00
_cell.angle_gamma   90.00
#
_symmetry.space_group_name_H-M   'P 1'
#
loop_
_entity.id
_entity.type
_entity.pdbx_description
1 polymer ?
#
loop_
_entity_poly.entity_id
_entity_poly.type
_entity_poly.pdbx_seq_one_letter_code
_entity_poly.pdbx_strand_id
1 'polypeptide(L)'
;RPRHLYRITEKGERAFLHLLRETCRTAPVEKRDIDIALAFLDFLPPQERVSLLQERQDNLHRTRAELIERQQNTHRLFPNLHPWVETGVQHSLGRIEFEIEWNKSLLDSIATWRQQQRNQ
;
A
#
# COMPACT_ATOMS: atom_id res chain seq x y z
N ARG A 1 14.23 -38.64 0.67
CA ARG A 1 13.34 -38.21 1.77
C ARG A 1 11.90 -38.16 1.25
N PRO A 2 10.91 -38.73 1.95
CA PRO A 2 9.51 -38.62 1.54
C PRO A 2 9.05 -37.16 1.61
N ARG A 3 8.26 -36.73 0.62
CA ARG A 3 7.71 -35.37 0.53
C ARG A 3 6.29 -35.39 1.09
N HIS A 4 6.02 -34.59 2.10
CA HIS A 4 4.65 -34.42 2.61
C HIS A 4 3.86 -33.53 1.64
N LEU A 5 2.68 -34.02 1.23
CA LEU A 5 1.73 -33.31 0.38
C LEU A 5 0.51 -32.94 1.21
N TYR A 6 0.17 -31.66 1.24
CA TYR A 6 -1.00 -31.15 1.93
C TYR A 6 -2.17 -31.06 0.94
N ARG A 7 -3.37 -31.44 1.39
CA ARG A 7 -4.61 -31.34 0.62
C ARG A 7 -5.66 -30.64 1.47
N ILE A 8 -6.41 -29.73 0.86
CA ILE A 8 -7.55 -29.09 1.52
C ILE A 8 -8.59 -30.16 1.87
N THR A 9 -9.18 -30.05 3.06
CA THR A 9 -10.31 -30.89 3.47
C THR A 9 -11.61 -30.26 3.01
N GLU A 10 -12.71 -31.00 2.98
CA GLU A 10 -14.04 -30.42 2.69
C GLU A 10 -14.41 -29.30 3.66
N LYS A 11 -14.02 -29.44 4.94
CA LYS A 11 -14.18 -28.37 5.94
C LYS A 11 -13.38 -27.12 5.55
N GLY A 12 -12.14 -27.32 5.10
CA GLY A 12 -11.28 -26.25 4.60
C GLY A 12 -11.86 -25.57 3.35
N GLU A 13 -12.41 -26.33 2.42
CA GLU A 13 -13.04 -25.80 1.21
C GLU A 13 -14.24 -24.93 1.53
N ARG A 14 -15.13 -25.38 2.43
CA ARG A 14 -16.26 -24.56 2.90
C ARG A 14 -15.79 -23.27 3.57
N ALA A 15 -14.75 -23.34 4.41
CA ALA A 15 -14.19 -22.16 5.06
C ALA A 15 -13.57 -21.18 4.05
N PHE A 16 -12.85 -21.69 3.04
CA PHE A 16 -12.29 -20.90 1.96
C PHE A 16 -13.37 -20.17 1.15
N LEU A 17 -14.42 -20.88 0.73
CA LEU A 17 -15.52 -20.28 -0.03
C LEU A 17 -16.30 -19.24 0.80
N HIS A 18 -16.44 -19.46 2.11
CA HIS A 18 -17.04 -18.47 2.99
C HIS A 18 -16.17 -17.20 3.05
N LEU A 19 -14.87 -17.35 3.32
CA LEU A 19 -13.92 -16.23 3.35
C LEU A 19 -13.90 -15.43 2.03
N LEU A 20 -13.92 -16.12 0.89
CA LEU A 20 -13.94 -15.48 -0.42
C LEU A 20 -15.17 -14.60 -0.60
N ARG A 21 -16.36 -15.12 -0.25
CA ARG A 21 -17.62 -14.37 -0.36
C ARG A 21 -17.66 -13.17 0.56
N GLU A 22 -17.21 -13.33 1.80
CA GLU A 22 -17.20 -12.23 2.76
C GLU A 22 -16.25 -11.12 2.32
N THR A 23 -15.02 -11.46 1.92
CA THR A 23 -14.04 -10.48 1.43
C THR A 23 -14.53 -9.73 0.20
N CYS A 24 -15.29 -10.36 -0.70
CA CYS A 24 -15.88 -9.67 -1.85
C CYS A 24 -17.04 -8.72 -1.48
N ARG A 25 -17.70 -8.94 -0.34
CA ARG A 25 -18.87 -8.14 0.09
C ARG A 25 -18.48 -7.00 1.01
N THR A 26 -17.40 -7.16 1.76
CA THR A 26 -16.97 -6.18 2.75
C THR A 26 -15.80 -5.37 2.24
N ALA A 27 -15.85 -4.04 2.42
CA ALA A 27 -14.69 -3.17 2.31
C ALA A 27 -14.22 -2.83 3.73
N PRO A 28 -13.21 -3.54 4.29
CA PRO A 28 -12.75 -3.23 5.63
C PRO A 28 -12.17 -1.81 5.67
N VAL A 29 -12.54 -1.04 6.68
CA VAL A 29 -11.91 0.26 6.95
C VAL A 29 -10.50 -0.01 7.43
N GLU A 30 -9.52 0.37 6.63
CA GLU A 30 -8.13 0.29 7.03
C GLU A 30 -7.81 1.39 8.02
N LYS A 31 -7.29 1.00 9.18
CA LYS A 31 -6.64 1.96 10.08
C LYS A 31 -5.32 2.36 9.45
N ARG A 32 -5.14 3.65 9.20
CA ARG A 32 -3.88 4.18 8.64
C ARG A 32 -3.15 4.94 9.74
N ASP A 33 -2.04 4.36 10.21
CA ASP A 33 -1.22 4.96 11.27
C ASP A 33 -0.72 6.37 10.91
N ILE A 34 -0.60 6.67 9.62
CA ILE A 34 -0.23 8.00 9.14
C ILE A 34 -1.26 9.07 9.52
N ASP A 35 -2.55 8.74 9.60
CA ASP A 35 -3.59 9.71 9.98
C ASP A 35 -3.38 10.19 11.42
N ILE A 36 -2.94 9.29 12.30
CA ILE A 36 -2.56 9.61 13.67
C ILE A 36 -1.30 10.48 13.67
N ALA A 37 -0.26 10.09 12.92
CA ALA A 37 0.96 10.88 12.83
C ALA A 37 0.71 12.32 12.33
N LEU A 38 -0.21 12.49 11.37
CA LEU A 38 -0.62 13.82 10.88
C LEU A 38 -1.30 14.66 11.94
N ALA A 39 -2.14 14.06 12.78
CA ALA A 39 -2.80 14.77 13.89
C ALA A 39 -1.80 15.33 14.91
N PHE A 40 -0.60 14.76 14.99
CA PHE A 40 0.46 15.16 15.93
C PHE A 40 1.73 15.67 15.25
N LEU A 41 1.68 15.96 13.95
CA LEU A 41 2.87 16.34 13.18
C LEU A 41 3.53 17.61 13.71
N ASP A 42 2.73 18.49 14.33
CA ASP A 42 3.20 19.75 14.93
C ASP A 42 4.10 19.57 16.17
N PHE A 43 4.13 18.38 16.78
CA PHE A 43 5.03 18.09 17.89
C PHE A 43 6.49 17.90 17.45
N LEU A 44 6.74 17.69 16.16
CA LEU A 44 8.09 17.55 15.61
C LEU A 44 8.67 18.93 15.21
N PRO A 45 9.99 19.11 15.22
CA PRO A 45 10.65 20.25 14.57
C PRO A 45 10.28 20.34 13.08
N PRO A 46 10.12 21.54 12.51
CA PRO A 46 9.71 21.70 11.11
C PRO A 46 10.60 20.92 10.12
N GLN A 47 11.92 21.03 10.25
CA GLN A 47 12.87 20.37 9.34
C GLN A 47 12.72 18.84 9.40
N GLU A 48 12.49 18.30 10.60
CA GLU A 48 12.28 16.87 10.82
C GLU A 48 11.00 16.37 10.14
N ARG A 49 9.89 17.10 10.25
CA ARG A 49 8.61 16.75 9.57
C ARG A 49 8.81 16.55 8.07
N VAL A 50 9.50 17.48 7.42
CA VAL A 50 9.74 17.43 5.98
C VAL A 50 10.66 16.26 5.64
N SER A 51 11.74 16.07 6.41
CA SER A 51 12.66 14.96 6.20
C SER A 51 11.96 13.60 6.26
N LEU A 52 11.11 13.38 7.27
CA LEU A 52 10.38 12.12 7.44
C LEU A 52 9.37 11.87 6.32
N LEU A 53 8.67 12.92 5.87
CA LEU A 53 7.72 12.80 4.76
C LEU A 53 8.43 12.61 3.41
N GLN A 54 9.63 13.15 3.24
CA GLN A 54 10.48 12.88 2.08
C GLN A 54 10.98 11.43 2.09
N GLU A 55 11.43 10.92 3.23
CA GLU A 55 11.82 9.52 3.38
C GLU A 55 10.63 8.58 3.11
N ARG A 56 9.43 8.96 3.58
CA ARG A 56 8.19 8.24 3.24
C ARG A 56 7.95 8.22 1.73
N GLN A 57 8.16 9.34 1.02
CA GLN A 57 8.05 9.43 -0.43
C GLN A 57 8.98 8.41 -1.12
N ASP A 58 10.24 8.37 -0.70
CA ASP A 58 11.25 7.47 -1.27
C ASP A 58 10.90 6.00 -1.02
N ASN A 59 10.43 5.67 0.18
CA ASN A 59 9.99 4.32 0.53
C ASN A 59 8.76 3.88 -0.29
N LEU A 60 7.81 4.78 -0.56
CA LEU A 60 6.67 4.51 -1.43
C LEU A 60 7.12 4.25 -2.88
N HIS A 61 8.05 5.04 -3.42
CA HIS A 61 8.61 4.81 -4.75
C HIS A 61 9.35 3.46 -4.85
N ARG A 62 10.14 3.11 -3.83
CA ARG A 62 10.82 1.80 -3.77
C ARG A 62 9.81 0.66 -3.75
N THR A 63 8.78 0.77 -2.91
CA THR A 63 7.70 -0.22 -2.82
C THR A 63 6.98 -0.39 -4.16
N ARG A 64 6.71 0.73 -4.87
CA ARG A 64 6.12 0.70 -6.21
C ARG A 64 7.00 -0.07 -7.20
N ALA A 65 8.30 0.21 -7.22
CA ALA A 65 9.25 -0.45 -8.10
C ALA A 65 9.31 -1.97 -7.84
N GLU A 66 9.36 -2.37 -6.56
CA GLU A 66 9.35 -3.78 -6.16
C GLU A 66 8.06 -4.50 -6.60
N LEU A 67 6.89 -3.85 -6.50
CA LEU A 67 5.63 -4.44 -6.95
C LEU A 67 5.60 -4.65 -8.46
N ILE A 68 6.09 -3.66 -9.24
CA ILE A 68 6.19 -3.77 -10.69
C ILE A 68 7.12 -4.91 -11.09
N GLU A 69 8.28 -5.02 -10.45
CA GLU A 69 9.24 -6.10 -10.71
C GLU A 69 8.62 -7.47 -10.40
N ARG A 70 7.95 -7.61 -9.25
CA ARG A 70 7.24 -8.85 -8.88
C ARG A 70 6.14 -9.20 -9.88
N GLN A 71 5.41 -8.21 -10.38
CA GLN A 71 4.38 -8.41 -11.41
C GLN A 71 4.99 -8.96 -12.70
N GLN A 72 6.08 -8.34 -13.19
CA GLN A 72 6.78 -8.77 -14.40
C GLN A 72 7.33 -10.20 -14.27
N ASN A 73 7.96 -10.50 -13.12
CA ASN A 73 8.46 -11.83 -12.82
C ASN A 73 7.34 -12.88 -12.77
N THR A 74 6.20 -12.53 -12.17
CA THR A 74 5.02 -13.40 -12.11
C THR A 74 4.46 -13.70 -13.49
N HIS A 75 4.34 -12.69 -14.36
CA HIS A 75 3.92 -12.85 -15.76
C HIS A 75 4.89 -13.74 -16.55
N ARG A 76 6.20 -13.59 -16.32
CA ARG A 76 7.23 -14.40 -16.99
C ARG A 76 7.18 -15.87 -16.57
N LEU A 77 6.98 -16.14 -15.28
CA LEU A 77 6.94 -17.50 -14.74
C LEU A 77 5.62 -18.21 -15.04
N PHE A 78 4.52 -17.46 -15.16
CA PHE A 78 3.19 -18.00 -15.35
C PHE A 78 2.43 -17.19 -16.42
N PRO A 79 2.74 -17.37 -17.71
CA PRO A 79 2.18 -16.55 -18.80
C PRO A 79 0.67 -16.70 -19.00
N ASN A 80 0.07 -17.79 -18.49
CA ASN A 80 -1.36 -18.09 -18.59
C ASN A 80 -2.08 -17.87 -17.25
N LEU A 81 -1.59 -16.95 -16.42
CA LEU A 81 -2.26 -16.59 -15.17
C LEU A 81 -3.67 -16.07 -15.43
N HIS A 82 -4.59 -16.41 -14.54
CA HIS A 82 -5.96 -15.93 -14.63
C HIS A 82 -5.99 -14.40 -14.41
N PRO A 83 -6.76 -13.62 -15.20
CA PRO A 83 -6.81 -12.14 -15.10
C PRO A 83 -7.03 -11.57 -13.70
N TRP A 84 -7.83 -12.23 -12.85
CA TRP A 84 -8.06 -11.82 -11.46
C TRP A 84 -6.78 -11.69 -10.61
N VAL A 85 -5.74 -12.48 -10.91
CA VAL A 85 -4.46 -12.37 -10.20
C VAL A 85 -3.77 -11.05 -10.55
N GLU A 86 -3.80 -10.65 -11.82
CA GLU A 86 -3.29 -9.36 -12.26
C GLU A 86 -4.10 -8.22 -11.65
N THR A 87 -5.43 -8.32 -11.62
CA THR A 87 -6.29 -7.31 -11.00
C THR A 87 -5.93 -7.06 -9.52
N GLY A 88 -5.60 -8.10 -8.76
CA GLY A 88 -5.16 -7.95 -7.37
C GLY A 88 -3.84 -7.15 -7.23
N VAL A 89 -2.90 -7.38 -8.15
CA VAL A 89 -1.64 -6.63 -8.20
C VAL A 89 -1.89 -5.18 -8.61
N GLN A 90 -2.71 -4.94 -9.63
CA GLN A 90 -3.09 -3.60 -10.08
C GLN A 90 -3.79 -2.80 -8.98
N HIS A 91 -4.67 -3.44 -8.21
CA HIS A 91 -5.28 -2.80 -7.04
C HIS A 91 -4.24 -2.36 -6.00
N SER A 92 -3.22 -3.19 -5.76
CA SER A 92 -2.13 -2.86 -4.83
C SER A 92 -1.26 -1.72 -5.36
N LEU A 93 -0.97 -1.73 -6.66
CA LEU A 93 -0.23 -0.66 -7.33
C LEU A 93 -0.97 0.67 -7.27
N GLY A 94 -2.26 0.69 -7.62
CA GLY A 94 -3.08 1.90 -7.59
C GLY A 94 -3.16 2.54 -6.20
N ARG A 95 -3.14 1.72 -5.14
CA ARG A 95 -3.06 2.23 -3.76
C ARG A 95 -1.72 2.91 -3.47
N ILE A 96 -0.60 2.32 -3.88
CA ILE A 96 0.71 2.94 -3.69
C ILE A 96 0.83 4.22 -4.50
N GLU A 97 0.30 4.24 -5.73
CA GLU A 97 0.27 5.44 -6.57
C GLU A 97 -0.55 6.57 -5.93
N PHE A 98 -1.72 6.24 -5.38
CA PHE A 98 -2.50 7.19 -4.59
C PHE A 98 -1.69 7.74 -3.41
N GLU A 99 -1.02 6.87 -2.65
CA GLU A 99 -0.22 7.29 -1.49
C GLU A 99 0.97 8.19 -1.86
N ILE A 100 1.60 7.95 -3.03
CA ILE A 100 2.68 8.79 -3.57
C ILE A 100 2.17 10.20 -3.88
N GLU A 101 1.05 10.30 -4.59
CA GLU A 101 0.48 11.60 -4.97
C GLU A 101 -0.06 12.36 -3.75
N TRP A 102 -0.67 11.64 -2.82
CA TRP A 102 -1.15 12.21 -1.56
C TRP A 102 0.00 12.73 -0.70
N ASN A 103 1.09 11.98 -0.56
CA ASN A 103 2.25 12.39 0.24
C ASN A 103 2.96 13.62 -0.37
N LYS A 104 3.03 13.67 -1.70
CA LYS A 104 3.52 14.85 -2.42
C LYS A 104 2.65 16.08 -2.13
N SER A 105 1.32 15.92 -2.21
CA SER A 105 0.36 17.00 -1.91
C SER A 105 0.50 17.50 -0.47
N LEU A 106 0.78 16.60 0.48
CA LEU A 106 1.06 16.94 1.87
C LEU A 106 2.36 17.75 2.03
N LEU A 107 3.45 17.33 1.37
CA LEU A 107 4.72 18.06 1.37
C LEU A 107 4.55 19.48 0.81
N ASP A 108 3.82 19.61 -0.30
CA ASP A 108 3.51 20.91 -0.92
C ASP A 108 2.70 21.81 0.05
N SER A 109 1.70 21.23 0.72
CA SER A 109 0.87 21.95 1.71
C SER A 109 1.70 22.49 2.88
N ILE A 110 2.66 21.70 3.39
CA ILE A 110 3.58 22.13 4.45
C ILE A 110 4.49 23.26 3.97
N ALA A 111 4.96 23.21 2.73
CA ALA A 111 5.80 24.26 2.15
C ALA A 111 5.03 25.58 2.02
N THR A 112 3.78 25.55 1.54
CA THR A 112 2.92 26.74 1.42
C THR A 112 2.60 27.35 2.79
N TRP A 113 2.29 26.53 3.80
CA TRP A 113 2.01 27.02 5.15
C TRP A 113 3.19 27.78 5.76
N ARG A 114 4.44 27.31 5.55
CA ARG A 114 5.64 28.02 6.00
C ARG A 114 5.84 29.38 5.34
N GLN A 115 5.51 29.50 4.05
CA GLN A 115 5.63 30.77 3.34
C GLN A 115 4.65 31.80 3.90
N GLN A 116 3.43 31.38 4.26
CA GLN A 116 2.43 32.25 4.88
C GLN A 116 2.86 32.72 6.27
N GLN A 117 3.47 31.85 7.09
CA GLN A 117 3.98 32.20 8.43
C GLN A 117 5.21 33.14 8.41
N ARG A 118 5.96 33.20 7.31
CA ARG A 118 7.12 34.11 7.16
C ARG A 118 6.75 35.51 6.65
N ASN A 119 5.57 35.67 6.08
CA ASN A 119 5.07 36.93 5.51
C ASN A 119 4.14 37.69 6.47
N GLN A 120 3.99 37.19 7.70
CA GLN A 120 3.28 37.83 8.83
C GLN A 120 4.32 38.26 9.87
#